data_AF-A0A2T0WLQ1-F1
#
_entry.id   AF-A0A2T0WLQ1-F1
#
_cell.length_a   1.000
_cell.length_b   1.000
_cell.length_c   1.000
_cell.angle_alpha   90.00
_cell.angle_beta   90.00
_cell.angle_gamma   90.00
#
_symmetry.space_group_name_H-M   'P 1'
#
loop_
_entity.id
_entity.type
_entity.pdbx_description
1 polymer ?
#
loop_
_entity_poly.entity_id
_entity_poly.type
_entity_poly.pdbx_seq_one_letter_code
_entity_poly.pdbx_strand_id
1 'polypeptide(L)'
;MPISFILIKVYNRDELGKKVGTSGAVIGRYERGEITPSVEIAKKMADDLEVSLDFLIGATDLQLDKKMFYRLELLDKVSSDEKSRILHVMDSLLRDAQSMVTHKKLAI
;
A
#
# COMPACT_ATOMS: atom_id res chain seq x y z
N MET A 1 6.25 3.89 -15.83
CA MET A 1 5.14 2.95 -15.58
C MET A 1 3.89 3.79 -15.29
N PRO A 2 2.71 3.48 -15.85
CA PRO A 2 1.50 4.23 -15.55
C PRO A 2 1.11 4.05 -14.07
N ILE A 3 0.72 5.14 -13.41
CA ILE A 3 0.30 5.12 -12.01
C ILE A 3 -1.23 5.07 -11.98
N SER A 4 -1.85 4.01 -11.45
CA SER A 4 -3.31 3.87 -11.44
C SER A 4 -3.91 4.39 -10.13
N PHE A 5 -4.19 5.70 -10.05
CA PHE A 5 -4.73 6.34 -8.84
C PHE A 5 -6.22 6.05 -8.60
N ILE A 6 -7.02 5.96 -9.68
CA ILE A 6 -8.48 5.94 -9.62
C ILE A 6 -9.05 4.62 -9.05
N LEU A 7 -8.35 3.50 -9.25
CA LEU A 7 -8.85 2.16 -8.89
C LEU A 7 -8.84 1.91 -7.37
N ILE A 8 -8.08 2.67 -6.60
CA ILE A 8 -7.88 2.42 -5.16
C ILE A 8 -9.07 2.91 -4.33
N LYS A 9 -9.74 4.02 -4.72
CA LYS A 9 -10.86 4.61 -3.97
C LYS A 9 -12.05 5.10 -4.81
N VAL A 10 -12.12 4.78 -6.10
CA VAL A 10 -13.22 5.21 -7.01
C VAL A 10 -13.35 6.75 -7.05
N TYR A 11 -12.24 7.46 -7.17
CA TYR A 11 -12.26 8.93 -7.33
C TYR A 11 -12.37 9.34 -8.79
N ASN A 12 -13.07 10.44 -9.04
CA ASN A 12 -12.94 11.21 -10.27
C ASN A 12 -11.59 11.96 -10.28
N ARG A 13 -10.91 12.05 -11.44
CA ARG A 13 -9.63 12.80 -11.61
C ARG A 13 -9.71 14.24 -11.09
N ASP A 14 -10.83 14.92 -11.29
CA ASP A 14 -11.01 16.31 -10.85
C ASP A 14 -11.10 16.42 -9.33
N GLU A 15 -11.69 15.43 -8.65
CA GLU A 15 -11.77 15.39 -7.20
C GLU A 15 -10.38 15.16 -6.58
N LEU A 16 -9.65 14.16 -7.08
CA LEU A 16 -8.28 13.90 -6.62
C LEU A 16 -7.37 15.10 -6.91
N GLY A 17 -7.52 15.70 -8.10
CA GLY A 17 -6.79 16.91 -8.48
C GLY A 17 -6.97 18.03 -7.46
N LYS A 18 -8.23 18.38 -7.13
CA LYS A 18 -8.54 19.40 -6.13
C LYS A 18 -7.92 19.10 -4.77
N LYS A 19 -8.00 17.84 -4.32
CA LYS A 19 -7.47 17.44 -3.01
C LYS A 19 -5.96 17.56 -2.88
N VAL A 20 -5.22 17.27 -3.96
CA VAL A 20 -3.74 17.32 -3.94
C VAL A 20 -3.17 18.63 -4.46
N GLY A 21 -4.03 19.61 -4.76
CA GLY A 21 -3.63 20.96 -5.19
C GLY A 21 -3.23 21.04 -6.67
N THR A 22 -3.85 20.24 -7.52
CA THR A 22 -3.63 20.22 -8.98
C THR A 22 -4.96 20.14 -9.75
N SER A 23 -4.91 19.89 -11.06
CA SER A 23 -6.11 19.68 -11.90
C SER A 23 -6.29 18.21 -12.28
N GLY A 24 -7.53 17.79 -12.58
CA GLY A 24 -7.79 16.43 -13.05
C GLY A 24 -7.10 16.10 -14.37
N ALA A 25 -6.87 17.11 -15.22
CA ALA A 25 -6.04 16.97 -16.42
C ALA A 25 -4.60 16.56 -16.06
N VAL A 26 -3.99 17.23 -15.07
CA VAL A 26 -2.63 16.90 -14.59
C VAL A 26 -2.58 15.50 -13.96
N ILE A 27 -3.60 15.12 -13.16
CA ILE A 27 -3.73 13.74 -12.66
C ILE A 27 -3.71 12.73 -13.83
N GLY A 28 -4.49 12.97 -14.88
CA GLY A 28 -4.50 12.10 -16.05
C GLY A 28 -3.14 11.98 -16.75
N ARG A 29 -2.34 13.05 -16.76
CA ARG A 29 -0.97 13.02 -17.30
C ARG A 29 -0.02 12.21 -16.41
N TYR A 30 -0.18 12.26 -15.09
CA TYR A 30 0.54 11.37 -14.16
C TYR A 30 0.18 9.90 -14.40
N GLU A 31 -1.12 9.59 -14.58
CA GLU A 31 -1.57 8.21 -14.83
C GLU A 31 -0.97 7.62 -16.11
N ARG A 32 -0.84 8.44 -17.16
CA ARG A 32 -0.24 8.03 -18.43
C ARG A 32 1.28 8.07 -18.41
N GLY A 33 1.90 8.53 -17.33
CA GLY A 33 3.36 8.66 -17.21
C GLY A 33 3.96 9.73 -18.14
N GLU A 34 3.16 10.68 -18.62
CA GLU A 34 3.65 11.79 -19.46
C GLU A 34 4.48 12.80 -18.66
N ILE A 35 4.17 12.94 -17.38
CA ILE A 35 4.87 13.80 -16.42
C ILE A 35 4.95 13.06 -15.08
N THR A 36 5.95 13.39 -14.28
CA THR A 36 6.17 12.80 -12.95
C THR A 36 5.68 13.77 -11.87
N PRO A 37 4.91 13.32 -10.87
CA PRO A 37 4.53 14.17 -9.74
C PRO A 37 5.77 14.56 -8.93
N SER A 38 5.75 15.76 -8.33
CA SER A 38 6.75 16.09 -7.30
C SER A 38 6.57 15.19 -6.08
N VAL A 39 7.62 15.07 -5.25
CA VAL A 39 7.55 14.30 -3.99
C VAL A 39 6.41 14.79 -3.10
N GLU A 40 6.16 16.10 -3.07
CA GLU A 40 5.07 16.69 -2.29
C GLU A 40 3.68 16.27 -2.80
N ILE A 41 3.47 16.29 -4.13
CA ILE A 41 2.19 15.87 -4.73
C ILE A 41 2.01 14.35 -4.54
N ALA A 42 3.06 13.56 -4.72
CA ALA A 42 3.03 12.11 -4.49
C ALA A 42 2.68 11.78 -3.04
N LYS A 43 3.25 12.51 -2.07
CA LYS A 43 2.90 12.36 -0.66
C LYS A 43 1.43 12.70 -0.38
N LYS A 44 0.93 13.84 -0.88
CA LYS A 44 -0.48 14.23 -0.72
C LYS A 44 -1.44 13.19 -1.32
N MET A 45 -1.07 12.60 -2.47
CA MET A 45 -1.83 11.51 -3.08
C MET A 45 -1.82 10.26 -2.21
N ALA A 46 -0.66 9.84 -1.69
CA ALA A 46 -0.54 8.68 -0.81
C ALA A 46 -1.38 8.84 0.46
N ASP A 47 -1.33 10.02 1.08
CA ASP A 47 -2.10 10.35 2.28
C ASP A 47 -3.62 10.29 2.03
N ASP A 48 -4.11 10.86 0.92
CA ASP A 48 -5.55 10.86 0.59
C ASP A 48 -6.09 9.48 0.16
N LEU A 49 -5.26 8.73 -0.57
CA LEU A 49 -5.57 7.36 -0.97
C LEU A 49 -5.38 6.35 0.17
N GLU A 50 -4.77 6.78 1.29
CA GLU A 50 -4.45 5.96 2.46
C GLU A 50 -3.58 4.75 2.12
N VAL A 51 -2.60 4.95 1.25
CA VAL A 51 -1.61 3.95 0.82
C VAL A 51 -0.19 4.45 1.09
N SER A 52 0.80 3.54 1.05
CA SER A 52 2.20 3.97 1.12
C SER A 52 2.65 4.65 -0.17
N LEU A 53 3.66 5.51 -0.06
CA LEU A 53 4.29 6.13 -1.24
C LEU A 53 4.92 5.07 -2.15
N ASP A 54 5.56 4.04 -1.57
CA ASP A 54 6.14 2.93 -2.31
C ASP A 54 5.10 2.15 -3.13
N PHE A 55 3.92 1.92 -2.55
CA PHE A 55 2.80 1.31 -3.26
C PHE A 55 2.30 2.24 -4.37
N LEU A 56 2.16 3.54 -4.07
CA LEU A 56 1.72 4.55 -5.03
C LEU A 56 2.59 4.62 -6.28
N ILE A 57 3.91 4.49 -6.13
CA ILE A 57 4.84 4.57 -7.27
C ILE A 57 5.12 3.20 -7.92
N GLY A 58 4.51 2.12 -7.42
CA GLY A 58 4.72 0.77 -7.93
C GLY A 58 6.07 0.16 -7.56
N ALA A 59 6.72 0.64 -6.49
CA ALA A 59 7.91 0.01 -5.93
C ALA A 59 7.57 -1.27 -5.14
N THR A 60 6.30 -1.43 -4.75
CA THR A 60 5.77 -2.64 -4.14
C THR A 60 4.31 -2.87 -4.54
N ASP A 61 3.92 -4.12 -4.73
CA ASP A 61 2.51 -4.52 -4.88
C ASP A 61 1.80 -4.63 -3.51
N LEU A 62 2.52 -4.45 -2.41
CA LEU A 62 1.99 -4.59 -1.06
C LEU A 62 1.20 -3.35 -0.65
N GLN A 63 -0.13 -3.43 -0.78
CA GLN A 63 -1.03 -2.45 -0.19
C GLN A 63 -1.19 -2.75 1.31
N LEU A 64 -0.59 -1.92 2.16
CA LEU A 64 -0.82 -1.97 3.59
C LEU A 64 -1.97 -1.04 3.96
N ASP A 65 -3.03 -1.59 4.56
CA ASP A 65 -4.10 -0.77 5.13
C ASP A 65 -3.62 -0.07 6.43
N LYS A 66 -4.39 0.95 6.87
CA LYS A 66 -4.11 1.69 8.11
C LYS A 66 -4.00 0.79 9.34
N LYS A 67 -4.75 -0.32 9.39
CA LYS A 67 -4.73 -1.25 10.53
C LYS A 67 -3.42 -2.03 10.56
N MET A 68 -2.91 -2.46 9.41
CA MET A 68 -1.64 -3.16 9.30
C MET A 68 -0.47 -2.24 9.64
N PHE A 69 -0.50 -0.99 9.15
CA PHE A 69 0.47 0.03 9.57
C PHE A 69 0.51 0.21 11.09
N TYR A 70 -0.66 0.35 11.72
CA TYR A 70 -0.74 0.49 13.18
C TYR A 70 -0.18 -0.73 13.92
N ARG A 71 -0.42 -1.95 13.43
CA ARG A 71 0.18 -3.17 14.00
C ARG A 71 1.70 -3.15 13.92
N LEU A 72 2.27 -2.71 12.79
CA LEU A 72 3.71 -2.58 12.61
C LEU A 72 4.31 -1.52 13.56
N GLU A 73 3.63 -0.38 13.74
CA GLU A 73 4.05 0.61 14.74
C GLU A 73 4.05 0.06 16.17
N LEU A 74 3.02 -0.69 16.55
CA LEU A 74 2.95 -1.32 17.87
C LEU A 74 4.09 -2.32 18.05
N LEU A 75 4.36 -3.13 17.03
CA LEU A 75 5.44 -4.10 17.04
C LEU A 75 6.83 -3.45 17.21
N ASP A 76 6.99 -2.21 16.76
CA ASP A 76 8.22 -1.45 16.95
C ASP A 76 8.37 -0.84 18.35
N LYS A 77 7.24 -0.61 19.04
CA LYS A 77 7.19 0.02 20.37
C LYS A 77 7.31 -0.99 21.54
N VAL A 78 7.18 -2.28 21.29
CA VAL A 78 7.31 -3.33 22.32
C VAL A 78 8.78 -3.69 22.59
N SER A 79 9.04 -4.37 23.71
CA SER A 79 10.38 -4.87 24.04
C SER A 79 10.91 -5.86 22.98
N SER A 80 12.23 -6.01 22.89
CA SER A 80 12.87 -6.97 21.98
C SER A 80 12.35 -8.40 22.17
N ASP A 81 12.14 -8.79 23.43
CA ASP A 81 11.74 -10.14 23.80
C ASP A 81 10.29 -10.41 23.40
N GLU A 82 9.39 -9.44 23.66
CA GLU A 82 8.01 -9.53 23.20
C GLU A 82 7.91 -9.49 21.68
N LYS A 83 8.66 -8.60 21.01
CA LYS A 83 8.74 -8.52 19.55
C LYS A 83 9.13 -9.87 18.96
N SER A 84 10.18 -10.50 19.48
CA SER A 84 10.65 -11.81 19.05
C SER A 84 9.58 -12.89 19.23
N ARG A 85 8.88 -12.89 20.36
CA ARG A 85 7.79 -13.84 20.62
C ARG A 85 6.62 -13.67 19.66
N ILE A 86 6.20 -12.44 19.39
CA ILE A 86 5.11 -12.12 18.45
C ILE A 86 5.49 -12.59 17.04
N LEU A 87 6.71 -12.25 16.59
CA LEU A 87 7.20 -12.65 15.27
C LEU A 87 7.26 -14.18 15.14
N HIS A 88 7.72 -14.89 16.17
CA HIS A 88 7.78 -16.35 16.14
C HIS A 88 6.40 -17.02 15.99
N VAL A 89 5.38 -16.50 16.70
CA VAL A 89 4.00 -17.00 16.56
C VAL A 89 3.47 -16.68 15.16
N MET A 90 3.69 -15.46 14.67
CA MET A 90 3.28 -15.06 13.32
C MET A 90 3.90 -15.94 12.24
N ASP A 91 5.20 -16.21 12.32
CA ASP A 91 5.93 -17.07 11.38
C ASP A 91 5.39 -18.51 11.38
N SER A 92 5.08 -19.04 12.56
CA SER A 92 4.47 -20.37 12.71
C SER A 92 3.12 -20.43 12.00
N LEU A 93 2.24 -19.45 12.24
CA LEU A 93 0.91 -19.40 11.62
C LEU A 93 0.98 -19.21 10.10
N LEU A 94 1.92 -18.39 9.61
CA LEU A 94 2.13 -18.19 8.17
C LEU A 94 2.61 -19.47 7.48
N ARG A 95 3.51 -20.22 8.12
CA ARG A 95 4.00 -21.52 7.62
C ARG A 95 2.88 -22.55 7.52
N ASP A 96 2.02 -22.61 8.53
CA ASP A 96 0.86 -23.50 8.52
C ASP A 96 -0.12 -23.14 7.40
N ALA A 97 -0.43 -21.85 7.25
CA ALA A 97 -1.32 -21.36 6.20
C ALA A 97 -0.77 -21.68 4.79
N GLN A 98 0.53 -21.45 4.55
CA GLN A 98 1.17 -21.78 3.27
C GLN A 98 1.15 -23.29 2.98
N SER A 99 1.36 -24.12 4.00
CA SER A 99 1.34 -25.58 3.86
C SER A 99 -0.06 -26.07 3.45
N MET A 100 -1.11 -25.53 4.07
CA MET A 100 -2.51 -25.83 3.70
C MET A 100 -2.84 -25.43 2.25
N VAL A 101 -2.39 -24.25 1.81
CA VAL A 101 -2.59 -23.79 0.42
C VAL A 101 -1.87 -24.71 -0.58
N THR A 102 -0.68 -25.19 -0.22
CA THR A 102 0.12 -26.10 -1.06
C THR A 102 -0.57 -27.45 -1.23
N HIS A 103 -1.12 -28.03 -0.15
CA HIS A 103 -1.90 -29.27 -0.23
C HIS A 103 -3.18 -29.11 -1.06
N LYS A 104 -3.84 -27.95 -1.02
CA LYS A 104 -5.04 -27.69 -1.82
C LYS A 104 -4.77 -27.57 -3.33
N LYS A 105 -3.56 -27.16 -3.73
CA LYS A 105 -3.14 -27.09 -5.15
C LYS A 105 -2.76 -28.44 -5.75
N LEU A 106 -2.34 -29.41 -4.93
CA LEU A 106 -1.98 -30.77 -5.35
C LEU A 106 -3.18 -31.74 -5.36
N ALA A 107 -4.34 -31.30 -4.85
CA ALA A 107 -5.59 -32.07 -4.83
C ALA A 107 -6.45 -31.86 -6.10
N ILE A 108 -5.83 -31.38 -7.19
CA ILE A 108 -6.45 -31.16 -8.52
C ILE A 108 -5.81 -32.13 -9.51
#